data_AF-Q9PCY4-F1
#
_entry.id   AF-Q9PCY4-F1
#
_cell.length_a   1.000
_cell.length_b   1.000
_cell.length_c   1.000
_cell.angle_alpha   90.00
_cell.angle_beta   90.00
_cell.angle_gamma   90.00
#
_symmetry.space_group_name_H-M   'P 1'
#
loop_
_entity.id
_entity.type
_entity.pdbx_description
1 polymer ?
#
loop_
_entity_poly.entity_id
_entity_poly.type
_entity_poly.pdbx_seq_one_letter_code
_entity_poly.pdbx_strand_id
1 'polypeptide(L)'
;MPDRKSEPVASSMGVLVLELAGDTVPKHAALRPDQAGALAEHVGCDLAQWVPQVRALELSFAAVHFDPAEVLRPGWPLHRYLEELQAHVPQSHHGPRVLAFGANGKGEVPLPFTADSTLNGGRLRVLPFLISGASEQVAAVAEVLEEVLLTQGMVQANTALLAQAAFSAQIEHARYMTVHDLVAMMSIQYDNQGLGILWPLLEAALLSPRAEEWLDAPPQPLLRYRSGEVRMALFDFVGWCAYYQQDGSDCERLGVLYEQFLARQRQMCAVLDAHGVIVSYVEVRPGQDARLALAA
;
A
#
# COMPACT_ATOMS: atom_id res chain seq x y z
N MET A 1 -23.40 5.26 -39.94
CA MET A 1 -22.18 5.15 -39.11
C MET A 1 -22.44 4.01 -38.15
N PRO A 2 -21.67 2.91 -38.18
CA PRO A 2 -21.86 1.86 -37.20
C PRO A 2 -21.42 2.40 -35.84
N ASP A 3 -22.27 2.18 -34.86
CA ASP A 3 -22.09 2.50 -33.45
C ASP A 3 -20.79 1.84 -32.99
N ARG A 4 -19.74 2.64 -32.76
CA ARG A 4 -18.45 2.14 -32.27
C ARG A 4 -18.70 1.74 -30.82
N LYS A 5 -19.05 0.47 -30.57
CA LYS A 5 -19.07 -0.11 -29.22
C LYS A 5 -17.81 0.36 -28.53
N SER A 6 -17.97 1.15 -27.47
CA SER A 6 -16.86 1.59 -26.63
C SER A 6 -16.13 0.34 -26.15
N GLU A 7 -14.89 0.16 -26.58
CA GLU A 7 -14.05 -0.93 -26.09
C GLU A 7 -13.95 -0.81 -24.56
N PRO A 8 -14.02 -1.93 -23.82
CA PRO A 8 -13.86 -1.89 -22.38
C PRO A 8 -12.49 -1.28 -22.05
N VAL A 9 -12.50 -0.28 -21.17
CA VAL A 9 -11.28 0.35 -20.65
C VAL A 9 -10.81 -0.45 -19.45
N ALA A 10 -9.54 -0.81 -19.43
CA ALA A 10 -8.89 -1.42 -18.28
C ALA A 10 -7.74 -0.54 -17.81
N SER A 11 -7.25 -0.81 -16.60
CA SER A 11 -6.14 -0.13 -15.99
C SER A 11 -5.19 -1.10 -15.30
N SER A 12 -3.90 -0.76 -15.30
CA SER A 12 -2.82 -1.50 -14.64
C SER A 12 -2.13 -0.59 -13.63
N MET A 13 -1.96 -1.09 -12.40
CA MET A 13 -1.47 -0.33 -11.26
C MET A 13 0.02 -0.58 -11.04
N GLY A 14 0.78 0.48 -10.79
CA GLY A 14 2.17 0.38 -10.38
C GLY A 14 2.59 1.50 -9.45
N VAL A 15 3.84 1.45 -9.00
CA VAL A 15 4.44 2.46 -8.12
C VAL A 15 5.87 2.77 -8.53
N LEU A 16 6.26 4.04 -8.36
CA LEU A 16 7.65 4.46 -8.24
C LEU A 16 8.02 4.45 -6.76
N VAL A 17 8.93 3.56 -6.37
CA VAL A 17 9.46 3.41 -5.01
C VAL A 17 10.75 4.21 -4.88
N LEU A 18 10.83 5.04 -3.84
CA LEU A 18 11.99 5.84 -3.46
C LEU A 18 12.45 5.40 -2.07
N GLU A 19 13.66 4.88 -1.96
CA GLU A 19 14.34 4.62 -0.70
C GLU A 19 15.23 5.81 -0.34
N LEU A 20 14.93 6.45 0.79
CA LEU A 20 15.60 7.65 1.25
C LEU A 20 16.91 7.33 1.96
N ALA A 21 17.92 8.16 1.73
CA ALA A 21 19.23 8.03 2.35
C ALA A 21 19.21 8.55 3.80
N GLY A 22 19.72 7.74 4.74
CA GLY A 22 19.82 8.09 6.16
C GLY A 22 18.47 8.52 6.75
N ASP A 23 18.49 9.62 7.52
CA ASP A 23 17.30 10.21 8.15
C ASP A 23 16.68 11.34 7.31
N THR A 24 16.93 11.36 5.99
CA THR A 24 16.39 12.41 5.13
C THR A 24 14.87 12.34 5.10
N VAL A 25 14.21 13.47 5.34
CA VAL A 25 12.76 13.63 5.19
C VAL A 25 12.48 14.51 3.97
N PRO A 26 11.60 14.11 3.04
CA PRO A 26 11.23 14.96 1.92
C PRO A 26 10.65 16.29 2.40
N LYS A 27 11.12 17.40 1.81
CA LYS A 27 10.64 18.74 2.18
C LYS A 27 9.23 19.01 1.64
N HIS A 28 8.85 18.31 0.58
CA HIS A 28 7.59 18.51 -0.13
C HIS A 28 6.80 17.20 -0.14
N ALA A 29 5.60 17.21 0.46
CA ALA A 29 4.71 16.04 0.43
C ALA A 29 4.23 15.71 -1.00
N ALA A 30 3.99 16.76 -1.79
CA ALA A 30 3.50 16.72 -3.16
C ALA A 30 4.22 17.75 -4.02
N LEU A 31 4.38 17.43 -5.30
CA LEU A 31 5.03 18.30 -6.27
C LEU A 31 4.05 19.32 -6.85
N ARG A 32 4.56 20.50 -7.21
CA ARG A 32 3.81 21.51 -7.96
C ARG A 32 3.56 21.06 -9.41
N PRO A 33 2.61 21.66 -10.14
CA PRO A 33 2.21 21.16 -11.47
C PRO A 33 3.35 21.04 -12.48
N ASP A 34 4.30 21.99 -12.48
CA ASP A 34 5.48 22.00 -13.35
C ASP A 34 6.43 20.83 -13.03
N GLN A 35 6.74 20.63 -11.75
CA GLN A 35 7.58 19.54 -11.28
C GLN A 35 6.91 18.17 -11.47
N ALA A 36 5.60 18.09 -11.23
CA ALA A 36 4.79 16.89 -11.40
C ALA A 36 4.76 16.43 -12.86
N GLY A 37 4.53 17.37 -13.79
CA GLY A 37 4.55 17.08 -15.23
C GLY A 37 5.91 16.58 -15.71
N ALA A 38 6.99 17.29 -15.33
CA ALA A 38 8.35 16.90 -15.70
C ALA A 38 8.73 15.50 -15.20
N LEU A 39 8.35 15.16 -13.95
CA LEU A 39 8.60 13.83 -13.39
C LEU A 39 7.76 12.75 -14.08
N ALA A 40 6.47 13.02 -14.35
CA ALA A 40 5.59 12.07 -15.05
C ALA A 40 6.06 11.76 -16.48
N GLU A 41 6.59 12.75 -17.20
CA GLU A 41 7.20 12.55 -18.52
C GLU A 41 8.40 11.59 -18.45
N HIS A 42 9.27 11.76 -17.44
CA HIS A 42 10.41 10.86 -17.22
C HIS A 42 9.97 9.45 -16.85
N VAL A 43 8.96 9.31 -15.99
CA VAL A 43 8.36 8.02 -15.65
C VAL A 43 7.83 7.32 -16.92
N GLY A 44 7.09 8.04 -17.77
CA GLY A 44 6.61 7.49 -19.04
C GLY A 44 7.73 7.08 -19.99
N CYS A 45 8.81 7.87 -20.06
CA CYS A 45 9.99 7.55 -20.88
C CYS A 45 10.71 6.30 -20.37
N ASP A 46 10.91 6.17 -19.06
CA ASP A 46 11.54 5.00 -18.44
C ASP A 46 10.72 3.74 -18.73
N LEU A 47 9.42 3.76 -18.48
CA LEU A 47 8.54 2.61 -18.74
C LEU A 47 8.54 2.22 -20.22
N ALA A 48 8.52 3.20 -21.13
CA ALA A 48 8.56 2.96 -22.57
C ALA A 48 9.90 2.44 -23.10
N GLN A 49 10.99 2.53 -22.30
CA GLN A 49 12.28 1.93 -22.66
C GLN A 49 12.20 0.40 -22.59
N TRP A 50 11.50 -0.13 -21.60
CA TRP A 50 11.31 -1.58 -21.44
C TRP A 50 10.11 -2.10 -22.23
N VAL A 51 9.00 -1.36 -22.24
CA VAL A 51 7.76 -1.76 -22.90
C VAL A 51 7.27 -0.62 -23.82
N PRO A 52 7.77 -0.54 -25.07
CA PRO A 52 7.46 0.55 -26.00
C PRO A 52 5.96 0.78 -26.25
N GLN A 53 5.14 -0.27 -26.08
CA GLN A 53 3.69 -0.26 -26.23
C GLN A 53 3.00 0.67 -25.21
N VAL A 54 3.64 0.99 -24.08
CA VAL A 54 3.14 1.97 -23.10
C VAL A 54 2.86 3.33 -23.77
N ARG A 55 3.57 3.69 -24.84
CA ARG A 55 3.34 4.93 -25.61
C ARG A 55 1.97 5.02 -26.26
N ALA A 56 1.29 3.89 -26.45
CA ALA A 56 -0.07 3.82 -26.98
C ALA A 56 -1.14 3.94 -25.89
N LEU A 57 -0.75 4.02 -24.61
CA LEU A 57 -1.63 4.01 -23.45
C LEU A 57 -1.52 5.33 -22.66
N GLU A 58 -2.54 5.64 -21.87
CA GLU A 58 -2.52 6.80 -20.98
C GLU A 58 -1.77 6.46 -19.68
N LEU A 59 -0.93 7.38 -19.21
CA LEU A 59 -0.24 7.31 -17.93
C LEU A 59 -0.81 8.37 -16.98
N SER A 60 -1.36 7.95 -15.86
CA SER A 60 -1.75 8.83 -14.75
C SER A 60 -0.78 8.64 -13.58
N PHE A 61 -0.21 9.72 -13.08
CA PHE A 61 0.84 9.70 -12.05
C PHE A 61 0.46 10.56 -10.85
N ALA A 62 0.51 9.98 -9.65
CA ALA A 62 0.42 10.73 -8.41
C ALA A 62 1.81 11.27 -8.05
N ALA A 63 2.04 12.56 -8.27
CA ALA A 63 3.25 13.26 -7.88
C ALA A 63 3.24 13.64 -6.39
N VAL A 64 2.87 12.66 -5.56
CA VAL A 64 2.70 12.74 -4.11
C VAL A 64 3.29 11.47 -3.52
N HIS A 65 4.05 11.58 -2.43
CA HIS A 65 4.74 10.44 -1.84
C HIS A 65 3.99 9.90 -0.60
N PHE A 66 3.75 8.60 -0.58
CA PHE A 66 3.01 7.90 0.47
C PHE A 66 3.89 6.88 1.19
N ASP A 67 3.47 6.46 2.38
CA ASP A 67 4.00 5.23 2.98
C ASP A 67 3.48 4.01 2.18
N PRO A 68 4.27 2.94 2.01
CA PRO A 68 3.80 1.73 1.34
C PRO A 68 2.47 1.18 1.88
N ALA A 69 2.23 1.27 3.20
CA ALA A 69 0.98 0.80 3.81
C ALA A 69 -0.25 1.58 3.32
N GLU A 70 -0.10 2.87 2.96
CA GLU A 70 -1.20 3.69 2.42
C GLU A 70 -1.59 3.29 0.99
N VAL A 71 -0.60 2.89 0.18
CA VAL A 71 -0.86 2.36 -1.17
C VAL A 71 -1.45 0.97 -1.10
N LEU A 72 -0.99 0.16 -0.15
CA LEU A 72 -1.51 -1.18 0.14
C LEU A 72 -2.70 -1.14 1.11
N ARG A 73 -3.65 -0.23 0.90
CA ARG A 73 -4.95 -0.25 1.60
C ARG A 73 -5.97 -1.04 0.77
N PRO A 74 -6.84 -1.87 1.40
CA PRO A 74 -7.86 -2.65 0.70
C PRO A 74 -8.68 -1.81 -0.29
N GLY A 75 -8.87 -2.33 -1.50
CA GLY A 75 -9.60 -1.63 -2.56
C GLY A 75 -8.79 -0.60 -3.35
N TRP A 76 -7.49 -0.47 -3.09
CA TRP A 76 -6.55 0.34 -3.88
C TRP A 76 -6.97 1.82 -4.02
N PRO A 77 -7.27 2.52 -2.91
CA PRO A 77 -7.95 3.82 -2.96
C PRO A 77 -7.18 4.89 -3.73
N LEU A 78 -5.84 4.89 -3.68
CA LEU A 78 -5.01 5.88 -4.37
C LEU A 78 -5.02 5.66 -5.89
N HIS A 79 -4.94 4.40 -6.36
CA HIS A 79 -5.03 4.08 -7.79
C HIS A 79 -6.43 4.28 -8.35
N ARG A 80 -7.48 3.93 -7.58
CA ARG A 80 -8.86 4.24 -7.96
C ARG A 80 -9.09 5.74 -8.09
N TYR A 81 -8.51 6.53 -7.19
CA TYR A 81 -8.62 7.98 -7.30
C TYR A 81 -7.88 8.53 -8.52
N LEU A 82 -6.74 7.95 -8.92
CA LEU A 82 -6.09 8.30 -10.20
C LEU A 82 -7.02 8.02 -11.40
N GLU A 83 -7.71 6.87 -11.39
CA GLU A 83 -8.68 6.50 -12.43
C GLU A 83 -9.86 7.49 -12.49
N GLU A 84 -10.38 7.90 -11.33
CA GLU A 84 -11.44 8.91 -11.23
C GLU A 84 -10.97 10.28 -11.75
N LEU A 85 -9.78 10.74 -11.35
CA LEU A 85 -9.22 12.01 -11.80
C LEU A 85 -9.00 12.01 -13.32
N GLN A 86 -8.47 10.92 -13.88
CA GLN A 86 -8.28 10.75 -15.31
C GLN A 86 -9.58 10.89 -16.09
N ALA A 87 -10.69 10.32 -15.60
CA ALA A 87 -12.00 10.40 -16.24
C ALA A 87 -12.56 11.83 -16.29
N HIS A 88 -12.14 12.72 -15.38
CA HIS A 88 -12.55 14.12 -15.35
C HIS A 88 -11.68 15.04 -16.24
N VAL A 89 -10.53 14.56 -16.74
CA VAL A 89 -9.70 15.36 -17.66
C VAL A 89 -10.28 15.28 -19.07
N PRO A 90 -10.65 16.41 -19.70
CA PRO A 90 -11.22 16.43 -21.04
C PRO A 90 -10.40 15.60 -22.03
N GLN A 91 -11.05 14.69 -22.76
CA GLN A 91 -10.38 13.90 -23.79
C GLN A 91 -9.85 14.83 -24.87
N SER A 92 -8.55 14.75 -25.13
CA SER A 92 -7.94 15.49 -26.23
C SER A 92 -8.06 14.64 -27.50
N HIS A 93 -8.24 15.28 -28.66
CA HIS A 93 -8.20 14.59 -29.96
C HIS A 93 -6.79 14.11 -30.36
N HIS A 94 -5.79 14.20 -29.46
CA HIS A 94 -4.37 14.10 -29.79
C HIS A 94 -3.72 12.78 -29.32
N GLY A 95 -4.53 11.76 -29.02
CA GLY A 95 -4.02 10.42 -28.66
C GLY A 95 -3.70 10.26 -27.17
N PRO A 96 -2.86 9.27 -26.81
CA PRO A 96 -2.54 8.94 -25.43
C PRO A 96 -1.88 10.09 -24.67
N ARG A 97 -2.17 10.19 -23.36
CA ARG A 97 -1.82 11.32 -22.50
C ARG A 97 -0.96 10.89 -21.33
N VAL A 98 -0.08 11.80 -20.89
CA VAL A 98 0.59 11.71 -19.59
C VAL A 98 -0.06 12.76 -18.67
N LEU A 99 -0.66 12.30 -17.59
CA LEU A 99 -1.36 13.10 -16.60
C LEU A 99 -0.61 13.02 -15.27
N ALA A 100 -0.34 14.17 -14.67
CA ALA A 100 0.32 14.25 -13.37
C ALA A 100 -0.56 15.00 -12.38
N PHE A 101 -0.76 14.41 -11.20
CA PHE A 101 -1.59 14.95 -10.14
C PHE A 101 -0.74 15.16 -8.90
N GLY A 102 -0.61 16.41 -8.47
CA GLY A 102 0.17 16.80 -7.30
C GLY A 102 -0.52 17.93 -6.55
N ALA A 103 0.26 18.79 -5.91
CA ALA A 103 -0.25 20.00 -5.30
C ALA A 103 -0.74 20.98 -6.38
N ASN A 104 -1.78 21.76 -6.05
CA ASN A 104 -2.22 22.86 -6.91
C ASN A 104 -1.22 24.03 -6.89
N GLY A 105 -1.49 25.10 -7.66
CA GLY A 105 -0.62 26.28 -7.72
C GLY A 105 -0.41 27.01 -6.39
N LYS A 106 -1.26 26.76 -5.38
CA LYS A 106 -1.11 27.28 -4.00
C LYS A 106 -0.36 26.32 -3.06
N GLY A 107 -0.02 25.12 -3.53
CA GLY A 107 0.61 24.07 -2.71
C GLY A 107 -0.37 23.17 -1.96
N GLU A 108 -1.68 23.27 -2.24
CA GLU A 108 -2.68 22.43 -1.58
C GLU A 108 -2.78 21.08 -2.28
N VAL A 109 -2.77 20.00 -1.49
CA VAL A 109 -2.91 18.62 -2.00
C VAL A 109 -4.38 18.22 -1.94
N PRO A 110 -4.97 17.76 -3.05
CA PRO A 110 -6.37 17.33 -3.04
C PRO A 110 -6.51 16.04 -2.22
N LEU A 111 -7.56 15.94 -1.41
CA LEU A 111 -7.93 14.66 -0.79
C LEU A 111 -8.40 13.67 -1.89
N PRO A 112 -8.17 12.35 -1.72
CA PRO A 112 -7.42 11.68 -0.65
C PRO A 112 -5.89 11.61 -0.84
N PHE A 113 -5.27 12.40 -1.72
CA PHE A 113 -3.80 12.37 -1.89
C PHE A 113 -3.02 13.03 -0.76
N THR A 114 -3.66 13.54 0.29
CA THR A 114 -2.93 13.95 1.50
C THR A 114 -2.47 12.70 2.25
N ALA A 115 -1.16 12.44 2.25
CA ALA A 115 -0.57 11.31 2.99
C ALA A 115 -0.85 11.42 4.50
N ASP A 116 -1.02 10.27 5.13
CA ASP A 116 -1.27 10.14 6.56
C ASP A 116 -0.04 10.59 7.36
N SER A 117 -0.22 11.68 8.12
CA SER A 117 0.86 12.27 8.90
C SER A 117 1.43 11.34 9.98
N THR A 118 0.67 10.32 10.40
CA THR A 118 1.10 9.33 11.39
C THR A 118 2.05 8.29 10.80
N LEU A 119 2.08 8.14 9.47
CA LEU A 119 2.96 7.25 8.71
C LEU A 119 4.14 7.99 8.07
N ASN A 120 4.45 9.18 8.58
CA ASN A 120 5.66 9.90 8.22
C ASN A 120 6.88 9.26 8.92
N GLY A 121 8.03 9.26 8.23
CA GLY A 121 9.31 8.83 8.80
C GLY A 121 9.83 7.48 8.30
N GLY A 122 9.03 6.72 7.56
CA GLY A 122 9.52 5.56 6.80
C GLY A 122 10.53 5.97 5.73
N ARG A 123 11.63 5.21 5.62
CA ARG A 123 12.66 5.41 4.58
C ARG A 123 12.15 5.11 3.18
N LEU A 124 11.16 4.24 3.05
CA LEU A 124 10.53 3.92 1.78
C LEU A 124 9.33 4.82 1.56
N ARG A 125 9.34 5.54 0.44
CA ARG A 125 8.22 6.32 -0.04
C ARG A 125 7.80 5.82 -1.42
N VAL A 126 6.50 5.86 -1.70
CA VAL A 126 5.94 5.34 -2.95
C VAL A 126 5.06 6.38 -3.64
N LEU A 127 5.13 6.40 -4.96
CA LEU A 127 4.36 7.28 -5.83
C LEU A 127 3.54 6.43 -6.79
N PRO A 128 2.20 6.35 -6.61
CA PRO A 128 1.32 5.57 -7.48
C PRO A 128 1.32 6.06 -8.93
N PHE A 129 1.27 5.11 -9.86
CA PHE A 129 0.93 5.37 -11.25
C PHE A 129 -0.08 4.36 -11.78
N LEU A 130 -0.81 4.76 -12.82
CA LEU A 130 -1.83 3.96 -13.50
C LEU A 130 -1.59 4.03 -15.01
N ILE A 131 -1.59 2.87 -15.66
CA ILE A 131 -1.57 2.77 -17.13
C ILE A 131 -2.96 2.33 -17.58
N SER A 132 -3.61 3.11 -18.43
CA SER A 132 -5.00 2.86 -18.82
C SER A 132 -5.20 2.95 -20.33
N GLY A 133 -6.17 2.20 -20.85
CA GLY A 133 -6.49 2.18 -22.29
C GLY A 133 -7.38 1.00 -22.67
N ALA A 134 -7.31 0.57 -23.92
CA ALA A 134 -8.07 -0.58 -24.40
C ALA A 134 -7.65 -1.85 -23.65
N SER A 135 -8.63 -2.63 -23.18
CA SER A 135 -8.39 -3.76 -22.27
C SER A 135 -7.31 -4.75 -22.74
N GLU A 136 -7.33 -5.13 -24.03
CA GLU A 136 -6.35 -6.08 -24.58
C GLU A 136 -4.93 -5.52 -24.59
N GLN A 137 -4.77 -4.22 -24.88
CA GLN A 137 -3.47 -3.56 -24.89
C GLN A 137 -2.91 -3.40 -23.49
N VAL A 138 -3.76 -3.02 -22.53
CA VAL A 138 -3.37 -2.88 -21.12
C VAL A 138 -2.97 -4.24 -20.55
N ALA A 139 -3.74 -5.31 -20.81
CA ALA A 139 -3.41 -6.66 -20.35
C ALA A 139 -2.05 -7.12 -20.88
N ALA A 140 -1.79 -6.94 -22.18
CA ALA A 140 -0.50 -7.31 -22.78
C ALA A 140 0.68 -6.51 -22.22
N VAL A 141 0.50 -5.22 -21.94
CA VAL A 141 1.53 -4.37 -21.32
C VAL A 141 1.76 -4.74 -19.86
N ALA A 142 0.69 -5.01 -19.11
CA ALA A 142 0.76 -5.35 -17.69
C ALA A 142 1.53 -6.66 -17.45
N GLU A 143 1.28 -7.68 -18.27
CA GLU A 143 2.00 -8.97 -18.21
C GLU A 143 3.51 -8.78 -18.39
N VAL A 144 3.92 -8.00 -19.39
CA VAL A 144 5.35 -7.73 -19.64
C VAL A 144 5.96 -6.87 -18.52
N LEU A 145 5.22 -5.87 -18.02
CA LEU A 145 5.72 -5.03 -16.93
C LEU A 145 5.95 -5.84 -15.64
N GLU A 146 5.06 -6.77 -15.30
CA GLU A 146 5.24 -7.66 -14.13
C GLU A 146 6.55 -8.44 -14.23
N GLU A 147 6.88 -9.00 -15.39
CA GLU A 147 8.13 -9.74 -15.59
C GLU A 147 9.36 -8.83 -15.56
N VAL A 148 9.32 -7.70 -16.26
CA VAL A 148 10.50 -6.85 -16.47
C VAL A 148 10.83 -6.02 -15.23
N LEU A 149 9.84 -5.45 -14.54
CA LEU A 149 10.08 -4.56 -13.41
C LEU A 149 10.68 -5.28 -12.19
N LEU A 150 10.39 -6.58 -12.04
CA LEU A 150 10.98 -7.41 -10.99
C LEU A 150 12.52 -7.40 -11.05
N THR A 151 13.09 -7.48 -12.25
CA THR A 151 14.53 -7.62 -12.48
C THR A 151 15.23 -6.33 -12.94
N GLN A 152 14.56 -5.52 -13.76
CA GLN A 152 15.15 -4.35 -14.42
C GLN A 152 14.54 -3.02 -13.97
N GLY A 153 13.60 -3.03 -13.03
CA GLY A 153 12.82 -1.85 -12.65
C GLY A 153 13.60 -0.72 -11.99
N MET A 154 14.93 -0.74 -11.95
CA MET A 154 15.71 0.39 -11.44
C MET A 154 15.42 1.66 -12.23
N VAL A 155 15.15 2.74 -11.51
CA VAL A 155 14.82 4.05 -12.10
C VAL A 155 16.04 4.61 -12.81
N GLN A 156 15.83 5.23 -13.97
CA GLN A 156 16.92 5.84 -14.72
C GLN A 156 17.52 7.01 -13.93
N ALA A 157 18.84 7.23 -14.07
CA ALA A 157 19.57 8.22 -13.27
C ALA A 157 18.97 9.63 -13.37
N ASN A 158 18.53 10.05 -14.57
CA ASN A 158 17.90 11.35 -14.78
C ASN A 158 16.58 11.49 -13.99
N THR A 159 15.75 10.45 -14.01
CA THR A 159 14.49 10.41 -13.28
C THR A 159 14.70 10.44 -11.77
N ALA A 160 15.69 9.67 -11.28
CA ALA A 160 16.05 9.67 -9.86
C ALA A 160 16.58 11.04 -9.39
N LEU A 161 17.46 11.68 -10.18
CA LEU A 161 17.97 13.03 -9.89
C LEU A 161 16.85 14.08 -9.91
N LEU A 162 15.92 13.97 -10.85
CA LEU A 162 14.75 14.86 -10.93
C LEU A 162 13.84 14.69 -9.70
N ALA A 163 13.55 13.45 -9.31
CA ALA A 163 12.76 13.17 -8.11
C ALA A 163 13.44 13.71 -6.84
N GLN A 164 14.75 13.48 -6.68
CA GLN A 164 15.55 14.00 -5.57
C GLN A 164 15.47 15.53 -5.49
N ALA A 165 15.65 16.23 -6.61
CA ALA A 165 15.54 17.68 -6.67
C ALA A 165 14.12 18.17 -6.36
N ALA A 166 13.11 17.53 -6.95
CA ALA A 166 11.71 17.94 -6.83
C ALA A 166 11.19 17.77 -5.40
N PHE A 167 11.49 16.65 -4.74
CA PHE A 167 11.10 16.38 -3.36
C PHE A 167 12.04 17.02 -2.32
N SER A 168 13.19 17.54 -2.77
CA SER A 168 14.27 18.02 -1.90
C SER A 168 14.65 16.97 -0.85
N ALA A 169 14.87 15.73 -1.31
CA ALA A 169 15.17 14.56 -0.49
C ALA A 169 16.34 13.77 -1.10
N GLN A 170 17.23 13.22 -0.29
CA GLN A 170 18.29 12.35 -0.77
C GLN A 170 17.73 10.94 -0.97
N ILE A 171 17.94 10.41 -2.18
CA ILE A 171 17.44 9.09 -2.59
C ILE A 171 18.63 8.15 -2.73
N GLU A 172 18.62 7.05 -1.98
CA GLU A 172 19.64 6.00 -2.03
C GLU A 172 19.34 5.00 -3.16
N HIS A 173 18.09 4.55 -3.25
CA HIS A 173 17.61 3.65 -4.30
C HIS A 173 16.26 4.12 -4.83
N ALA A 174 16.02 3.93 -6.12
CA ALA A 174 14.73 4.19 -6.73
C ALA A 174 14.41 3.11 -7.76
N ARG A 175 13.17 2.59 -7.72
CA ARG A 175 12.72 1.55 -8.66
C ARG A 175 11.22 1.62 -8.92
N TYR A 176 10.83 1.18 -10.10
CA TYR A 176 9.46 0.85 -10.44
C TYR A 176 9.12 -0.56 -9.95
N MET A 177 7.87 -0.73 -9.51
CA MET A 177 7.30 -2.01 -9.13
C MET A 177 5.85 -2.07 -9.60
N THR A 178 5.36 -3.27 -9.89
CA THR A 178 3.91 -3.48 -9.90
C THR A 178 3.39 -3.45 -8.46
N VAL A 179 2.07 -3.33 -8.30
CA VAL A 179 1.47 -3.45 -6.96
C VAL A 179 1.68 -4.85 -6.36
N HIS A 180 1.75 -5.91 -7.18
CA HIS A 180 2.03 -7.27 -6.70
C HIS A 180 3.46 -7.41 -6.17
N ASP A 181 4.44 -6.82 -6.87
CA ASP A 181 5.82 -6.72 -6.37
C ASP A 181 5.90 -5.96 -5.04
N LEU A 182 5.16 -4.84 -4.91
CA LEU A 182 5.11 -4.08 -3.66
C LEU A 182 4.50 -4.90 -2.52
N VAL A 183 3.43 -5.65 -2.79
CA VAL A 183 2.79 -6.59 -1.86
C VAL A 183 3.81 -7.64 -1.40
N ALA A 184 4.51 -8.30 -2.33
CA ALA A 184 5.52 -9.30 -2.02
C ALA A 184 6.69 -8.72 -1.20
N MET A 185 7.17 -7.53 -1.55
CA MET A 185 8.23 -6.84 -0.80
C MET A 185 7.77 -6.54 0.64
N MET A 186 6.55 -6.03 0.82
CA MET A 186 6.03 -5.69 2.14
C MET A 186 5.85 -6.93 3.03
N SER A 187 5.45 -8.06 2.46
CA SER A 187 5.44 -9.34 3.19
C SER A 187 6.81 -9.67 3.80
N ILE A 188 7.86 -9.62 2.98
CA ILE A 188 9.24 -9.90 3.41
C ILE A 188 9.71 -8.89 4.46
N GLN A 189 9.35 -7.61 4.31
CA GLN A 189 9.70 -6.58 5.29
C GLN A 189 9.06 -6.83 6.65
N TYR A 190 7.77 -7.18 6.68
CA TYR A 190 7.11 -7.54 7.93
C TYR A 190 7.68 -8.81 8.55
N ASP A 191 8.04 -9.81 7.75
CA ASP A 191 8.70 -11.02 8.25
C ASP A 191 10.02 -10.70 8.95
N ASN A 192 10.87 -9.89 8.33
CA ASN A 192 12.14 -9.43 8.91
C ASN A 192 11.97 -8.61 10.20
N GLN A 193 10.79 -8.01 10.42
CA GLN A 193 10.44 -7.26 11.63
C GLN A 193 9.71 -8.11 12.69
N GLY A 194 9.56 -9.41 12.46
CA GLY A 194 8.82 -10.31 13.35
C GLY A 194 7.32 -10.04 13.38
N LEU A 195 6.78 -9.49 12.29
CA LEU A 195 5.38 -9.17 12.03
C LEU A 195 4.79 -9.96 10.87
N GLY A 196 5.58 -10.82 10.21
CA GLY A 196 5.13 -11.64 9.07
C GLY A 196 3.91 -12.52 9.39
N ILE A 197 3.69 -12.86 10.65
CA ILE A 197 2.50 -13.62 11.09
C ILE A 197 1.17 -12.88 10.85
N LEU A 198 1.17 -11.54 10.76
CA LEU A 198 -0.02 -10.76 10.39
C LEU A 198 -0.32 -10.79 8.89
N TRP A 199 0.67 -11.12 8.06
CA TRP A 199 0.58 -10.97 6.62
C TRP A 199 -0.62 -11.68 5.99
N PRO A 200 -0.99 -12.92 6.38
CA PRO A 200 -2.16 -13.58 5.78
C PRO A 200 -3.46 -12.77 5.91
N LEU A 201 -3.64 -12.01 7.01
CA LEU A 201 -4.83 -11.18 7.21
C LEU A 201 -4.81 -9.95 6.28
N LEU A 202 -3.64 -9.32 6.13
CA LEU A 202 -3.44 -8.18 5.22
C LEU A 202 -3.57 -8.61 3.76
N GLU A 203 -2.98 -9.74 3.39
CA GLU A 203 -3.04 -10.32 2.05
C GLU A 203 -4.48 -10.68 1.68
N ALA A 204 -5.23 -11.32 2.58
CA ALA A 204 -6.65 -11.55 2.38
C ALA A 204 -7.41 -10.23 2.19
N ALA A 205 -7.13 -9.22 3.01
CA ALA A 205 -7.77 -7.90 2.85
C ALA A 205 -7.47 -7.23 1.50
N LEU A 206 -6.27 -7.43 0.95
CA LEU A 206 -5.83 -6.82 -0.31
C LEU A 206 -6.29 -7.59 -1.55
N LEU A 207 -6.11 -8.91 -1.55
CA LEU A 207 -6.20 -9.74 -2.75
C LEU A 207 -7.46 -10.62 -2.75
N SER A 208 -7.94 -11.02 -1.57
CA SER A 208 -9.06 -11.94 -1.41
C SER A 208 -10.06 -11.45 -0.35
N PRO A 209 -10.68 -10.26 -0.50
CA PRO A 209 -11.42 -9.61 0.59
C PRO A 209 -12.68 -10.36 1.07
N ARG A 210 -13.07 -11.43 0.35
CA ARG A 210 -14.16 -12.33 0.74
C ARG A 210 -13.69 -13.56 1.51
N ALA A 211 -12.38 -13.81 1.55
CA ALA A 211 -11.79 -14.88 2.34
C ALA A 211 -11.95 -14.58 3.83
N GLU A 212 -11.82 -15.64 4.62
CA GLU A 212 -11.76 -15.57 6.07
C GLU A 212 -10.39 -16.09 6.49
N GLU A 213 -9.70 -15.32 7.32
CA GLU A 213 -8.37 -15.69 7.82
C GLU A 213 -8.31 -15.57 9.34
N TRP A 214 -7.49 -16.42 9.96
CA TRP A 214 -7.32 -16.46 11.41
C TRP A 214 -5.84 -16.35 11.77
N LEU A 215 -5.55 -15.51 12.76
CA LEU A 215 -4.29 -15.55 13.50
C LEU A 215 -4.58 -16.21 14.85
N ASP A 216 -4.30 -17.50 14.96
CA ASP A 216 -4.45 -18.28 16.19
C ASP A 216 -3.16 -19.04 16.45
N ALA A 217 -2.16 -18.32 16.96
CA ALA A 217 -0.81 -18.82 17.17
C ALA A 217 -0.26 -18.28 18.49
N PRO A 218 -0.33 -19.05 19.58
CA PRO A 218 0.25 -18.64 20.87
C PRO A 218 1.73 -18.26 20.75
N PRO A 219 2.20 -17.20 21.43
CA PRO A 219 1.48 -16.33 22.36
C PRO A 219 0.89 -15.06 21.69
N GLN A 220 0.69 -15.04 20.36
CA GLN A 220 0.14 -13.87 19.68
C GLN A 220 -1.34 -13.65 20.01
N PRO A 221 -1.85 -12.40 20.01
CA PRO A 221 -3.28 -12.13 20.13
C PRO A 221 -4.10 -12.93 19.12
N LEU A 222 -5.31 -13.36 19.49
CA LEU A 222 -6.22 -14.05 18.59
C LEU A 222 -6.91 -13.02 17.69
N LEU A 223 -6.76 -13.15 16.38
CA LEU A 223 -7.42 -12.30 15.39
C LEU A 223 -8.21 -13.14 14.39
N ARG A 224 -9.29 -12.54 13.86
CA ARG A 224 -10.06 -13.07 12.73
C ARG A 224 -10.31 -11.96 11.72
N TYR A 225 -9.88 -12.15 10.49
CA TYR A 225 -10.28 -11.32 9.35
C TYR A 225 -11.52 -11.89 8.67
N ARG A 226 -12.52 -11.07 8.39
CA ARG A 226 -13.66 -11.40 7.52
C ARG A 226 -14.31 -10.14 6.95
N SER A 227 -14.54 -10.11 5.64
CA SER A 227 -15.33 -9.04 4.97
C SER A 227 -14.82 -7.62 5.24
N GLY A 228 -13.49 -7.42 5.24
CA GLY A 228 -12.88 -6.10 5.43
C GLY A 228 -12.64 -5.68 6.89
N GLU A 229 -13.00 -6.52 7.85
CA GLU A 229 -12.83 -6.26 9.27
C GLU A 229 -11.94 -7.32 9.92
N VAL A 230 -11.07 -6.88 10.83
CA VAL A 230 -10.34 -7.75 11.76
C VAL A 230 -10.96 -7.64 13.14
N ARG A 231 -11.44 -8.76 13.68
CA ARG A 231 -11.87 -8.85 15.07
C ARG A 231 -10.73 -9.40 15.91
N MET A 232 -10.39 -8.71 16.98
CA MET A 232 -9.29 -9.04 17.87
C MET A 232 -9.82 -9.35 19.27
N ALA A 233 -9.39 -10.47 19.84
CA ALA A 233 -9.74 -10.84 21.21
C ALA A 233 -9.06 -9.92 22.22
N LEU A 234 -9.85 -9.37 23.14
CA LEU A 234 -9.39 -8.73 24.36
C LEU A 234 -9.58 -9.69 25.53
N PHE A 235 -8.48 -10.05 26.17
CA PHE A 235 -8.48 -10.83 27.40
C PHE A 235 -8.11 -9.91 28.56
N ASP A 236 -8.76 -10.08 29.71
CA ASP A 236 -8.18 -9.64 30.97
C ASP A 236 -7.05 -10.60 31.39
N PHE A 237 -6.33 -10.29 32.46
CA PHE A 237 -5.20 -11.11 32.91
C PHE A 237 -5.61 -12.56 33.22
N VAL A 238 -6.77 -12.76 33.86
CA VAL A 238 -7.27 -14.09 34.26
C VAL A 238 -7.68 -14.91 33.02
N GLY A 239 -8.40 -14.29 32.09
CA GLY A 239 -8.80 -14.88 30.82
C GLY A 239 -7.61 -15.21 29.93
N TRP A 240 -6.59 -14.34 29.91
CA TRP A 240 -5.34 -14.56 29.17
C TRP A 240 -4.57 -15.78 29.70
N CYS A 241 -4.39 -15.87 31.03
CA CYS A 241 -3.77 -17.04 31.66
C CYS A 241 -4.53 -18.33 31.36
N ALA A 242 -5.87 -18.29 31.43
CA ALA A 242 -6.72 -19.44 31.13
C ALA A 242 -6.65 -19.85 29.66
N TYR A 243 -6.68 -18.90 28.73
CA TYR A 243 -6.68 -19.16 27.28
C TYR A 243 -5.33 -19.73 26.81
N TYR A 244 -4.21 -19.13 27.23
CA TYR A 244 -2.86 -19.57 26.84
C TYR A 244 -2.24 -20.61 27.78
N GLN A 245 -3.04 -21.21 28.67
CA GLN A 245 -2.62 -22.27 29.60
C GLN A 245 -1.34 -21.93 30.38
N GLN A 246 -1.26 -20.70 30.88
CA GLN A 246 -0.11 -20.25 31.65
C GLN A 246 -0.17 -20.78 33.09
N ASP A 247 0.92 -21.36 33.60
CA ASP A 247 0.99 -21.87 34.97
C ASP A 247 1.07 -20.70 35.97
N GLY A 248 0.12 -20.68 36.93
CA GLY A 248 -0.07 -19.61 37.91
C GLY A 248 0.97 -19.58 39.03
N SER A 249 2.01 -20.41 38.99
CA SER A 249 2.99 -20.53 40.08
C SER A 249 3.92 -19.31 40.24
N ASP A 250 4.04 -18.45 39.22
CA ASP A 250 4.96 -17.30 39.21
C ASP A 250 4.25 -16.01 38.72
N CYS A 251 3.55 -15.34 39.64
CA CYS A 251 2.74 -14.16 39.34
C CYS A 251 3.56 -12.97 38.78
N GLU A 252 4.78 -12.73 39.26
CA GLU A 252 5.61 -11.62 38.77
C GLU A 252 6.01 -11.84 37.31
N ARG A 253 6.44 -13.05 36.97
CA ARG A 253 6.77 -13.42 35.59
C ARG A 253 5.55 -13.32 34.67
N LEU A 254 4.39 -13.79 35.10
CA LEU A 254 3.16 -13.72 34.30
C LEU A 254 2.73 -12.27 34.02
N GLY A 255 2.89 -11.37 35.00
CA GLY A 255 2.63 -9.94 34.79
C GLY A 255 3.49 -9.36 33.66
N VAL A 256 4.79 -9.67 33.64
CA VAL A 256 5.71 -9.20 32.57
C VAL A 256 5.30 -9.77 31.21
N LEU A 257 4.97 -11.06 31.13
CA LEU A 257 4.53 -11.70 29.88
C LEU A 257 3.21 -11.12 29.35
N TYR A 258 2.29 -10.79 30.25
CA TYR A 258 1.03 -10.15 29.89
C TYR A 258 1.24 -8.73 29.36
N GLU A 259 2.13 -7.93 29.95
CA GLU A 259 2.49 -6.61 29.39
C GLU A 259 3.12 -6.71 27.99
N GLN A 260 3.96 -7.74 27.76
CA GLN A 260 4.49 -8.03 26.43
C GLN A 260 3.39 -8.42 25.45
N PHE A 261 2.40 -9.21 25.88
CA PHE A 261 1.22 -9.54 25.08
C PHE A 261 0.42 -8.29 24.71
N LEU A 262 0.15 -7.39 25.66
CA LEU A 262 -0.55 -6.12 25.39
C LEU A 262 0.26 -5.21 24.46
N ALA A 263 1.59 -5.19 24.58
CA ALA A 263 2.46 -4.47 23.65
C ALA A 263 2.38 -5.05 22.24
N ARG A 264 2.37 -6.39 22.11
CA ARG A 264 2.16 -7.06 20.81
C ARG A 264 0.79 -6.75 20.22
N GLN A 265 -0.25 -6.72 21.04
CA GLN A 265 -1.60 -6.32 20.60
C GLN A 265 -1.61 -4.92 19.98
N ARG A 266 -1.04 -3.93 20.68
CA ARG A 266 -0.94 -2.55 20.17
C ARG A 266 -0.10 -2.47 18.89
N GLN A 267 1.00 -3.20 18.82
CA GLN A 267 1.84 -3.24 17.63
C GLN A 267 1.08 -3.79 16.43
N MET A 268 0.32 -4.87 16.61
CA MET A 268 -0.48 -5.47 15.55
C MET A 268 -1.61 -4.55 15.08
N CYS A 269 -2.32 -3.90 16.02
CA CYS A 269 -3.33 -2.89 15.66
C CYS A 269 -2.73 -1.76 14.83
N ALA A 270 -1.57 -1.22 15.24
CA ALA A 270 -0.95 -0.12 14.51
C ALA A 270 -0.61 -0.49 13.04
N VAL A 271 -0.19 -1.73 12.78
CA VAL A 271 0.06 -2.22 11.42
C VAL A 271 -1.26 -2.32 10.63
N LEU A 272 -2.30 -2.91 11.22
CA LEU A 272 -3.61 -3.03 10.58
C LEU A 272 -4.21 -1.66 10.27
N ASP A 273 -4.12 -0.71 11.20
CA ASP A 273 -4.58 0.67 11.06
C ASP A 273 -3.81 1.41 9.96
N ALA A 274 -2.49 1.21 9.85
CA ALA A 274 -1.68 1.79 8.77
C ALA A 274 -2.18 1.36 7.38
N HIS A 275 -2.53 0.08 7.26
CA HIS A 275 -3.16 -0.52 6.07
C HIS A 275 -4.66 -0.23 5.94
N GLY A 276 -5.24 0.62 6.81
CA GLY A 276 -6.64 1.01 6.73
C GLY A 276 -7.62 -0.15 6.96
N VAL A 277 -7.18 -1.23 7.61
CA VAL A 277 -8.02 -2.37 7.97
C VAL A 277 -8.75 -2.06 9.27
N ILE A 278 -10.08 -2.17 9.27
CA ILE A 278 -10.89 -1.87 10.46
C ILE A 278 -10.62 -2.94 11.53
N VAL A 279 -10.24 -2.52 12.74
CA VAL A 279 -10.06 -3.41 13.89
C VAL A 279 -11.20 -3.22 14.90
N SER A 280 -11.92 -4.30 15.18
CA SER A 280 -12.92 -4.36 16.26
C SER A 280 -12.43 -5.22 17.41
N TYR A 281 -12.62 -4.71 18.62
CA TYR A 281 -12.19 -5.38 19.84
C TYR A 281 -13.33 -6.19 20.45
N VAL A 282 -13.06 -7.46 20.76
CA VAL A 282 -14.05 -8.39 21.32
C VAL A 282 -13.59 -8.84 22.70
N GLU A 283 -14.26 -8.39 23.75
CA GLU A 283 -14.02 -8.88 25.10
C GLU A 283 -14.35 -10.38 25.21
N VAL A 284 -13.36 -11.18 25.60
CA VAL A 284 -13.53 -12.63 25.83
C VAL A 284 -13.47 -12.88 27.33
N ARG A 285 -14.59 -13.36 27.89
CA ARG A 285 -14.69 -13.66 29.32
C ARG A 285 -13.94 -14.95 29.68
N PRO A 286 -13.44 -15.09 30.92
CA PRO A 286 -12.86 -16.35 31.38
C PRO A 286 -13.81 -17.54 31.15
N GLY A 287 -13.31 -18.59 30.49
CA GLY A 287 -14.07 -19.80 30.14
C GLY A 287 -14.98 -19.67 28.89
N GLN A 288 -15.04 -18.51 28.25
CA GLN A 288 -15.70 -18.34 26.95
C GLN A 288 -14.79 -18.85 25.83
N ASP A 289 -15.37 -19.53 24.83
CA ASP A 289 -14.65 -19.88 23.60
C ASP A 289 -14.37 -18.61 22.79
N ALA A 290 -13.08 -18.24 22.73
CA ALA A 290 -12.63 -17.02 22.05
C ALA A 290 -12.87 -17.08 20.53
N ARG A 291 -12.72 -18.25 19.90
CA ARG A 291 -12.98 -18.39 18.46
C ARG A 291 -14.45 -18.24 18.16
N LEU A 292 -15.33 -18.80 18.98
CA LEU A 292 -16.78 -18.57 18.83
C LEU A 292 -17.15 -17.10 19.08
N ALA A 293 -16.51 -16.43 20.04
CA ALA A 293 -16.75 -15.01 20.31
C ALA A 293 -16.39 -14.11 19.11
N LEU A 294 -15.25 -14.37 18.46
CA LEU A 294 -14.83 -13.68 17.23
C LEU A 294 -15.62 -14.13 16.00
N ALA A 295 -16.26 -15.31 16.06
CA ALA A 295 -17.07 -15.84 14.98
C ALA A 295 -18.44 -15.13 14.85
N ALA A 296 -19.00 -14.68 15.97
CA ALA A 296 -20.37 -14.18 16.15
C ALA A 296 -20.56 -12.72 15.75
#